data_AF-A0A3B9VMB9-F1
#
_entry.id   AF-A0A3B9VMB9-F1
#
_cell.length_a   1.000
_cell.length_b   1.000
_cell.length_c   1.000
_cell.angle_alpha   90.00
_cell.angle_beta   90.00
_cell.angle_gamma   90.00
#
_symmetry.space_group_name_H-M   'P 1'
#
loop_
_entity.id
_entity.type
_entity.pdbx_description
1 polymer ?
#
loop_
_entity_poly.entity_id
_entity_poly.type
_entity_poly.pdbx_seq_one_letter_code
_entity_poly.pdbx_strand_id
1 'polypeptide(L)' 'MSVHIGAEKGEIAERILLPGDPLRAKWVAENYLENVKQYNSVRNMFGFTGTYKGEKISVQGTGMGLPSASIYVTE' A
#
# COMPACT_ATOMS: atom_id res chain seq x y z
N MET A 1 -7.36 6.52 8.75
CA MET A 1 -6.16 7.35 9.00
C MET A 1 -5.54 6.90 10.30
N SER A 2 -4.32 6.40 10.22
CA SER A 2 -3.48 5.98 11.36
C SER A 2 -2.28 6.92 11.47
N VAL A 3 -1.28 6.57 12.28
CA VAL A 3 -0.09 7.41 12.48
C VAL A 3 0.84 7.37 11.27
N HIS A 4 0.95 6.22 10.58
CA HIS A 4 1.88 6.02 9.46
C HIS A 4 1.19 5.83 8.11
N ILE A 5 -0.15 5.75 8.09
CA ILE A 5 -0.96 5.57 6.89
C ILE A 5 -2.04 6.66 6.78
N GLY A 6 -1.89 7.52 5.78
CA GLY A 6 -2.78 8.65 5.48
C GLY A 6 -4.10 8.29 4.80
N ALA A 7 -4.47 7.00 4.76
CA ALA A 7 -5.67 6.52 4.07
C ALA A 7 -6.97 6.91 4.80
N GLU A 8 -8.01 7.23 4.03
CA GLU A 8 -9.38 7.28 4.51
C GLU A 8 -9.97 5.86 4.68
N LYS A 9 -11.06 5.76 5.45
CA LYS A 9 -11.71 4.47 5.69
C LYS A 9 -12.27 3.91 4.37
N GLY A 10 -11.87 2.69 4.03
CA GLY A 10 -12.30 1.99 2.82
C GLY A 10 -11.41 2.21 1.58
N GLU A 11 -10.36 3.02 1.69
CA GLU A 11 -9.40 3.20 0.59
C GLU A 11 -8.46 2.00 0.43
N ILE A 12 -8.11 1.31 1.51
CA ILE A 12 -7.30 0.09 1.50
C ILE A 12 -8.23 -1.12 1.29
N ALA A 13 -7.85 -2.00 0.36
CA ALA A 13 -8.56 -3.24 0.08
C ALA A 13 -8.30 -4.29 1.18
N GLU A 14 -9.19 -5.28 1.28
CA GLU A 14 -9.01 -6.41 2.20
C GLU A 14 -7.80 -7.28 1.84
N ARG A 15 -7.43 -7.33 0.56
CA ARG A 15 -6.27 -8.06 0.06
C ARG A 15 -5.14 -7.10 -0.27
N ILE A 16 -3.97 -7.33 0.32
CA ILE A 16 -2.82 -6.43 0.23
C ILE A 16 -1.51 -7.17 -0.03
N LEU A 17 -0.67 -6.61 -0.89
CA LEU A 17 0.72 -7.01 -1.09
C LEU A 17 1.65 -6.07 -0.30
N LEU A 18 2.69 -6.62 0.33
CA LEU A 18 3.54 -5.89 1.28
C LEU A 18 5.03 -5.90 0.88
N PRO A 19 5.44 -5.28 -0.24
CA PRO A 19 6.86 -5.09 -0.52
C PRO A 19 7.53 -4.21 0.55
N GLY A 20 8.81 -4.46 0.84
CA GLY A 20 9.60 -3.57 1.72
C GLY A 20 9.85 -2.21 1.09
N ASP A 21 10.19 -2.19 -0.20
CA ASP A 21 10.50 -0.98 -0.96
C ASP A 21 9.22 -0.29 -1.49
N PRO A 22 8.96 0.99 -1.12
CA PRO A 22 7.81 1.73 -1.63
C PRO A 22 7.87 1.99 -3.14
N LEU A 23 9.06 2.03 -3.76
CA LEU A 23 9.18 2.13 -5.22
C LEU A 23 8.75 0.83 -5.90
N ARG A 24 8.90 -0.32 -5.22
CA ARG A 24 8.34 -1.58 -5.70
C ARG A 24 6.82 -1.59 -5.59
N ALA A 25 6.23 -1.01 -4.53
CA ALA A 25 4.79 -0.83 -4.43
C ALA A 25 4.25 0.00 -5.61
N LYS A 26 4.93 1.11 -5.92
CA LYS A 26 4.61 1.95 -7.08
C LYS A 26 4.71 1.17 -8.40
N TRP A 27 5.81 0.43 -8.60
CA TRP A 27 5.99 -0.40 -9.79
C TRP A 27 4.88 -1.44 -9.95
N VAL A 28 4.47 -2.13 -8.86
CA VAL A 28 3.35 -3.08 -8.91
C VAL A 28 2.05 -2.37 -9.31
N ALA A 29 1.78 -1.23 -8.70
CA ALA A 29 0.57 -0.45 -8.99
C ALA A 29 0.51 -0.03 -10.47
N GLU A 30 1.60 0.52 -11.01
CA GLU A 30 1.66 1.02 -12.38
C GLU A 30 1.61 -0.08 -13.46
N ASN A 31 2.11 -1.28 -13.15
CA ASN A 31 2.25 -2.34 -14.16
C ASN A 31 1.14 -3.40 -14.11
N TYR A 32 0.47 -3.57 -12.97
CA TYR A 32 -0.49 -4.66 -12.79
C TYR A 32 -1.88 -4.20 -12.37
N LEU A 33 -2.04 -3.01 -11.79
CA LEU A 33 -3.34 -2.56 -11.29
C LEU A 33 -3.99 -1.57 -12.27
N GLU A 34 -5.31 -1.64 -12.36
CA GLU A 34 -6.15 -0.66 -13.05
C GLU A 34 -6.80 0.30 -12.04
N ASN A 35 -7.25 1.48 -12.48
CA ASN A 35 -7.96 2.47 -11.64
C ASN A 35 -7.20 2.81 -10.34
N VAL A 36 -5.89 2.96 -10.45
CA VAL A 36 -4.98 3.11 -9.32
C VAL A 36 -5.18 4.46 -8.63
N LYS A 37 -5.30 4.42 -7.29
CA LYS A 37 -5.23 5.58 -6.40
C LYS A 37 -4.12 5.36 -5.38
N GLN A 38 -3.23 6.34 -5.27
CA GLN A 38 -2.27 6.39 -4.16
C GLN A 38 -2.99 6.90 -2.91
N TYR A 39 -3.12 6.08 -1.88
CA TYR A 39 -3.76 6.44 -0.61
C TYR A 39 -2.74 6.85 0.46
N ASN A 40 -1.46 6.50 0.31
CA ASN A 40 -0.42 6.86 1.27
C ASN A 40 0.83 7.44 0.61
N SER A 41 1.36 8.50 1.22
CA SER A 41 2.67 9.08 0.93
C SER A 41 3.40 9.50 2.21
N VAL A 42 2.83 9.22 3.40
CA VAL A 42 3.44 9.53 4.70
C VAL A 42 4.82 8.86 4.76
N ARG A 43 5.86 9.65 5.08
CA ARG A 43 7.27 9.20 5.13
C ARG A 43 7.80 8.59 3.82
N ASN A 44 7.20 8.92 2.68
CA ASN A 44 7.44 8.27 1.39
C ASN A 44 7.15 6.76 1.39
N MET A 45 6.35 6.26 2.34
CA MET A 45 5.94 4.86 2.37
C MET A 45 4.69 4.63 1.51
N PHE A 46 4.90 4.56 0.21
CA PHE A 46 3.81 4.55 -0.77
C PHE A 46 2.85 3.37 -0.59
N GLY A 47 1.56 3.69 -0.66
CA GLY A 47 0.45 2.75 -0.63
C GLY A 47 -0.54 3.05 -1.73
N PHE A 48 -0.96 2.03 -2.46
CA PHE A 48 -1.85 2.15 -3.62
C PHE A 48 -2.98 1.13 -3.53
N THR A 49 -4.14 1.51 -4.06
CA THR A 49 -5.26 0.60 -4.29
C THR A 49 -5.70 0.71 -5.74
N GLY A 50 -5.98 -0.42 -6.36
CA GLY A 50 -6.55 -0.49 -7.70
C GLY A 50 -7.31 -1.80 -7.88
N THR A 51 -7.53 -2.19 -9.13
CA THR A 51 -8.23 -3.41 -9.51
C THR A 51 -7.29 -4.33 -10.29
N TYR A 52 -7.27 -5.61 -9.94
CA TYR A 52 -6.58 -6.66 -10.70
C TYR A 52 -7.58 -7.75 -11.06
N LYS A 53 -7.82 -7.97 -12.36
CA LYS A 53 -8.77 -8.99 -12.85
C LYS A 53 -10.16 -8.91 -12.19
N GLY A 54 -10.67 -7.69 -12.01
CA GLY A 54 -11.97 -7.42 -11.37
C GLY A 54 -11.95 -7.39 -9.84
N GLU A 55 -10.84 -7.75 -9.19
CA GLU A 55 -10.71 -7.75 -7.73
C GLU A 55 -10.01 -6.49 -7.23
N LYS A 56 -10.54 -5.87 -6.17
CA LYS A 56 -9.91 -4.72 -5.52
C LYS A 56 -8.71 -5.20 -4.71
N ILE A 57 -7.52 -4.70 -5.03
CA ILE A 57 -6.25 -5.09 -4.37
C ILE A 57 -5.44 -3.85 -4.02
N SER A 58 -4.78 -3.90 -2.86
CA SER A 58 -3.83 -2.88 -2.42
C SER A 58 -2.39 -3.37 -2.46
N VAL A 59 -1.45 -2.44 -2.52
CA VAL A 59 -0.02 -2.69 -2.35
C VAL A 59 0.59 -1.58 -1.49
N GLN A 60 1.32 -1.96 -0.43
CA GLN A 60 1.85 -1.05 0.58
C GLN A 60 3.33 -1.33 0.86
N GLY A 61 4.15 -0.29 0.79
CA GLY A 61 5.53 -0.35 1.27
C GLY A 61 5.57 -0.60 2.79
N THR A 62 6.49 -1.43 3.27
CA THR A 62 6.66 -1.73 4.71
C THR A 62 7.98 -1.25 5.30
N GLY A 63 8.91 -0.77 4.48
CA GLY A 63 10.28 -0.46 4.88
C GLY A 63 11.11 -1.73 5.11
N MET A 64 12.19 -1.59 5.87
CA MET A 64 13.11 -2.69 6.16
C MET A 64 13.16 -3.02 7.65
N GLY A 65 13.21 -4.30 7.97
CA GLY A 65 13.35 -4.81 9.33
C GLY A 65 12.02 -4.99 10.07
N LEU A 66 12.04 -5.87 11.06
CA LEU A 66 10.88 -6.23 11.88
C LEU A 66 10.16 -5.01 12.49
N PRO A 67 10.85 -3.99 13.05
CA PRO A 67 10.16 -2.84 13.66
C PRO A 67 9.34 -2.03 12.65
N SER A 68 9.88 -1.80 11.44
CA SER A 68 9.18 -1.07 10.39
C SER A 68 7.97 -1.85 9.90
N ALA A 69 8.16 -3.12 9.54
CA ALA A 69 7.07 -3.94 9.02
C ALA A 69 5.93 -4.12 10.03
N SER A 70 6.25 -4.26 11.33
CA SER A 70 5.24 -4.44 12.38
C SER A 70 4.29 -3.24 12.50
N ILE A 71 4.76 -2.02 12.27
CA ILE A 71 3.92 -0.82 12.28
C ILE A 71 2.87 -0.91 11.16
N TYR A 72 3.30 -1.10 9.91
CA TYR A 72 2.39 -1.10 8.75
C TYR A 72 1.48 -2.33 8.68
N VAL A 73 1.82 -3.42 9.38
CA VAL A 73 0.96 -4.61 9.49
C VAL A 73 -0.08 -4.45 10.61
N THR A 74 0.25 -3.67 11.64
CA THR A 74 -0.67 -3.42 12.78
C THR A 74 -1.72 -2.36 12.44
N GLU A 75 -1.34 -1.35 11.66
CA GLU A 75 -2.21 -0.25 11.20
C GLU A 75 -3.07 -0.62 9.99
#